data_AF-A0A0S2KHG1-F1
#
_entry.id   AF-A0A0S2KHG1-F1
#
_cell.length_a   1.000
_cell.length_b   1.000
_cell.length_c   1.000
_cell.angle_alpha   90.00
_cell.angle_beta   90.00
_cell.angle_gamma   90.00
#
_symmetry.space_group_name_H-M   'P 1'
#
loop_
_entity.id
_entity.type
_entity.pdbx_description
1 polymer ?
#
loop_
_entity_poly.entity_id
_entity_poly.type
_entity_poly.pdbx_seq_one_letter_code
_entity_poly.pdbx_strand_id
1 'polypeptide(L)'
;MSRWAMFLLLVVSWQGAVAQGFGTQWICDPALDDTSQVWFRHTYVSRGRPVQAFVTVESTGSFDLFVNQRNVSTRVLIPCRRSFDDRPIAITYDISRFLQRDSNTIAVWYSPAWPHRNTRQLAVSYYGWMADGTPFAFKAGEDWLCCKSNRSLTRAGGERVDGRRKCQKWNAVDAPIVGWMTTNVILHDDSAFVAMQRTVNEAAKVCKIRRQRYFDLVGDSVYYDFGRPFRGWVRITLRGAKVGERISIDGLEYVCNGEIDEQVCRKFTITNHRCVLICGDSDFRPAQIQKAEAIEIVPDQRRSYFY
;
A
#
# COMPACT_ATOMS: atom_id res chain seq x y z
N MET A 1 -29.90 -11.43 68.91
CA MET A 1 -28.60 -11.99 68.50
C MET A 1 -28.89 -13.23 67.65
N SER A 2 -28.43 -13.43 66.42
CA SER A 2 -27.70 -12.61 65.44
C SER A 2 -28.03 -13.14 64.04
N ARG A 3 -28.45 -12.22 63.17
CA ARG A 3 -28.58 -12.34 61.70
C ARG A 3 -27.29 -12.88 61.09
N TRP A 4 -27.33 -13.92 60.24
CA TRP A 4 -26.38 -14.09 59.12
C TRP A 4 -27.02 -14.96 58.02
N ALA A 5 -27.94 -14.34 57.28
CA ALA A 5 -28.18 -14.71 55.89
C ALA A 5 -27.14 -14.00 55.02
N MET A 6 -26.85 -14.58 53.84
CA MET A 6 -26.08 -13.99 52.74
C MET A 6 -24.56 -14.18 52.84
N PHE A 7 -24.05 -15.26 52.24
CA PHE A 7 -22.71 -15.27 51.67
C PHE A 7 -22.82 -15.55 50.18
N LEU A 8 -22.60 -14.47 49.41
CA LEU A 8 -22.60 -14.44 47.95
C LEU A 8 -21.55 -15.38 47.38
N LEU A 9 -21.99 -16.28 46.50
CA LEU A 9 -21.17 -16.91 45.47
C LEU A 9 -20.77 -15.83 44.45
N LEU A 10 -19.55 -15.31 44.59
CA LEU A 10 -18.93 -14.43 43.59
C LEU A 10 -17.42 -14.72 43.54
N VAL A 11 -17.06 -15.96 43.19
CA VAL A 11 -15.71 -16.24 42.67
C VAL A 11 -15.77 -15.95 41.18
N VAL A 12 -15.48 -14.70 40.86
CA VAL A 12 -15.29 -14.19 39.51
C VAL A 12 -14.29 -15.09 38.79
N SER A 13 -14.73 -15.70 37.70
CA SER A 13 -13.88 -16.34 36.72
C SER A 13 -12.84 -15.32 36.24
N TRP A 14 -11.60 -15.48 36.68
CA TRP A 14 -10.45 -14.72 36.20
C TRP A 14 -10.10 -15.24 34.80
N GLN A 15 -10.94 -14.95 33.82
CA GLN A 15 -10.50 -14.95 32.43
C GLN A 15 -9.60 -13.72 32.31
N GLY A 16 -8.29 -13.95 32.20
CA GLY A 16 -7.31 -12.89 31.98
C GLY A 16 -7.71 -12.08 30.77
N ALA A 17 -8.32 -10.91 31.01
CA ALA A 17 -8.35 -9.85 30.04
C ALA A 17 -6.88 -9.45 29.86
N VAL A 18 -6.23 -9.98 28.83
CA VAL A 18 -4.93 -9.46 28.41
C VAL A 18 -5.21 -8.05 27.94
N ALA A 19 -4.93 -7.07 28.80
CA ALA A 19 -4.87 -5.68 28.39
C ALA A 19 -3.77 -5.59 27.33
N GLN A 20 -4.15 -5.65 26.05
CA GLN A 20 -3.26 -5.30 24.96
C GLN A 20 -2.93 -3.81 25.16
N GLY A 21 -1.79 -3.51 25.79
CA GLY A 21 -1.38 -2.15 26.09
C GLY A 21 -1.42 -1.28 24.83
N PHE A 22 -1.65 0.03 24.92
CA PHE A 22 -1.79 0.93 23.76
C PHE A 22 -0.46 1.24 23.02
N GLY A 23 0.52 0.35 23.06
CA GLY A 23 1.81 0.53 22.37
C GLY A 23 1.76 0.18 20.88
N THR A 24 2.40 0.99 20.04
CA THR A 24 2.65 0.67 18.63
C THR A 24 3.56 -0.57 18.55
N GLN A 25 3.17 -1.58 17.76
CA GLN A 25 3.99 -2.74 17.48
C GLN A 25 4.40 -2.73 16.01
N TRP A 26 5.69 -2.52 15.78
CA TRP A 26 6.27 -2.45 14.44
C TRP A 26 6.59 -3.83 13.91
N ILE A 27 6.22 -4.06 12.64
CA ILE A 27 6.55 -5.24 11.86
C ILE A 27 7.35 -4.85 10.61
N CYS A 28 8.20 -5.77 10.15
CA CYS A 28 8.93 -5.64 8.90
C CYS A 28 9.14 -6.97 8.17
N ASP A 29 9.51 -6.88 6.89
CA ASP A 29 10.03 -7.99 6.11
C ASP A 29 11.32 -8.54 6.74
N PRO A 30 11.41 -9.83 7.10
CA PRO A 30 12.64 -10.42 7.61
C PRO A 30 13.82 -10.30 6.64
N ALA A 31 13.54 -10.28 5.32
CA ALA A 31 14.54 -10.11 4.27
C ALA A 31 14.70 -8.63 3.86
N LEU A 32 14.76 -7.75 4.87
CA LEU A 32 14.76 -6.29 4.74
C LEU A 32 15.80 -5.80 3.74
N ASP A 33 15.34 -5.03 2.74
CA ASP A 33 16.19 -4.25 1.85
C ASP A 33 15.64 -2.81 1.67
N ASP A 34 16.41 -1.97 1.00
CA ASP A 34 16.19 -0.53 0.97
C ASP A 34 15.15 -0.10 -0.10
N THR A 35 14.78 -1.00 -1.01
CA THR A 35 14.09 -0.63 -2.26
C THR A 35 12.82 -1.42 -2.53
N SER A 36 12.71 -2.64 -2.02
CA SER A 36 11.61 -3.54 -2.32
C SER A 36 10.31 -3.00 -1.76
N GLN A 37 9.29 -2.98 -2.61
CA GLN A 37 7.93 -2.80 -2.15
C GLN A 37 7.44 -4.16 -1.64
N VAL A 38 6.78 -4.17 -0.49
CA VAL A 38 6.40 -5.39 0.23
C VAL A 38 4.89 -5.43 0.40
N TRP A 39 4.32 -6.61 0.22
CA TRP A 39 2.94 -6.91 0.56
C TRP A 39 2.88 -7.51 1.95
N PHE A 40 2.02 -6.98 2.80
CA PHE A 40 1.73 -7.47 4.14
C PHE A 40 0.26 -7.86 4.21
N ARG A 41 -0.09 -8.97 4.88
CA ARG A 41 -1.49 -9.33 5.11
C ARG A 41 -1.70 -10.18 6.34
N HIS A 42 -2.93 -10.09 6.88
CA HIS A 42 -3.45 -11.01 7.87
C HIS A 42 -4.95 -11.24 7.63
N THR A 43 -5.42 -12.47 7.88
CA THR A 43 -6.84 -12.83 7.77
C THR A 43 -7.41 -13.08 9.16
N TYR A 44 -8.37 -12.24 9.54
CA TYR A 44 -9.07 -12.35 10.82
C TYR A 44 -10.36 -13.16 10.63
N VAL A 45 -10.55 -14.17 11.46
CA VAL A 45 -11.77 -14.99 11.49
C VAL A 45 -12.64 -14.53 12.65
N SER A 46 -13.92 -14.24 12.38
CA SER A 46 -14.89 -13.77 13.37
C SER A 46 -16.19 -14.57 13.27
N ARG A 47 -16.91 -14.73 14.39
CA ARG A 47 -18.18 -15.49 14.46
C ARG A 47 -19.38 -14.73 13.84
N GLY A 48 -19.15 -13.58 13.25
CA GLY A 48 -20.16 -12.70 12.66
C GLY A 48 -19.51 -11.45 12.09
N ARG A 49 -20.29 -10.67 11.32
CA ARG A 49 -19.77 -9.44 10.72
C ARG A 49 -19.65 -8.34 11.80
N PRO A 50 -18.48 -7.75 12.01
CA PRO A 50 -18.36 -6.58 12.88
C PRO A 50 -19.22 -5.42 12.36
N VAL A 51 -19.90 -4.71 13.26
CA VAL A 51 -20.80 -3.60 12.89
C VAL A 51 -20.05 -2.31 12.63
N GLN A 52 -18.95 -2.12 13.35
CA GLN A 52 -18.07 -0.98 13.19
C GLN A 52 -16.63 -1.43 13.39
N ALA A 53 -15.73 -1.06 12.48
CA ALA A 53 -14.32 -1.27 12.69
C ALA A 53 -13.44 -0.25 11.99
N PHE A 54 -12.29 -0.04 12.59
CA PHE A 54 -11.27 0.89 12.16
C PHE A 54 -9.94 0.17 12.02
N VAL A 55 -9.13 0.65 11.08
CA VAL A 55 -7.74 0.24 10.93
C VAL A 55 -6.88 1.49 10.99
N THR A 56 -5.97 1.54 11.96
CA THR A 56 -4.89 2.52 11.99
C THR A 56 -3.63 1.87 11.44
N VAL A 57 -3.09 2.43 10.36
CA VAL A 57 -1.80 2.05 9.79
C VAL A 57 -0.81 3.17 10.07
N GLU A 58 0.29 2.82 10.70
CA GLU A 58 1.45 3.68 10.93
C GLU A 58 2.64 3.19 10.11
N SER A 59 3.34 4.09 9.44
CA SER A 59 4.45 3.72 8.55
C SER A 59 5.48 4.83 8.40
N THR A 60 6.73 4.45 8.22
CA THR A 60 7.83 5.34 7.79
C THR A 60 7.93 5.45 6.26
N GLY A 61 7.15 4.65 5.52
CA GLY A 61 7.10 4.64 4.06
C GLY A 61 5.75 5.09 3.51
N SER A 62 5.53 4.86 2.22
CA SER A 62 4.21 5.00 1.58
C SER A 62 3.48 3.67 1.59
N PHE A 63 2.15 3.69 1.64
CA PHE A 63 1.36 2.48 1.56
C PHE A 63 -0.02 2.67 0.94
N ASP A 64 -0.56 1.56 0.41
CA ASP A 64 -1.99 1.41 0.13
C ASP A 64 -2.60 0.32 1.02
N LEU A 65 -3.75 0.60 1.64
CA LEU A 65 -4.51 -0.32 2.47
C LEU A 65 -5.62 -0.99 1.65
N PHE A 66 -5.76 -2.30 1.80
CA PHE A 66 -6.80 -3.12 1.20
C PHE A 66 -7.53 -3.92 2.27
N VAL A 67 -8.85 -4.05 2.11
CA VAL A 67 -9.68 -4.94 2.91
C VAL A 67 -10.51 -5.79 1.96
N ASN A 68 -10.36 -7.12 2.05
CA ASN A 68 -11.04 -8.08 1.19
C ASN A 68 -10.91 -7.70 -0.30
N GLN A 69 -9.67 -7.51 -0.77
CA GLN A 69 -9.29 -7.08 -2.13
C GLN A 69 -9.68 -5.65 -2.53
N ARG A 70 -10.48 -4.94 -1.74
CA ARG A 70 -10.91 -3.57 -2.06
C ARG A 70 -9.91 -2.55 -1.54
N ASN A 71 -9.48 -1.64 -2.40
CA ASN A 71 -8.61 -0.54 -2.00
C ASN A 71 -9.37 0.44 -1.09
N VAL A 72 -8.92 0.58 0.14
CA VAL A 72 -9.45 1.50 1.16
C VAL A 72 -8.76 2.86 1.05
N SER A 73 -7.49 2.88 0.64
CA SER A 73 -6.77 4.10 0.27
C SER A 73 -7.44 4.73 -0.96
N THR A 74 -8.30 5.73 -0.73
CA THR A 74 -9.00 6.45 -1.82
C THR A 74 -8.12 7.50 -2.53
N ARG A 75 -6.86 7.63 -2.10
CA ARG A 75 -5.89 8.62 -2.57
C ARG A 75 -4.61 7.90 -2.99
N VAL A 76 -3.75 8.61 -3.71
CA VAL A 76 -2.46 8.07 -4.16
C VAL A 76 -1.34 8.70 -3.35
N LEU A 77 -0.20 8.01 -3.27
CA LEU A 77 1.01 8.50 -2.59
C LEU A 77 0.74 8.86 -1.12
N ILE A 78 0.04 7.96 -0.43
CA ILE A 78 -0.28 8.08 1.00
C ILE A 78 0.77 7.33 1.81
N PRO A 79 1.16 7.78 3.01
CA PRO A 79 0.97 9.13 3.53
C PRO A 79 1.65 10.17 2.63
N CYS A 80 1.20 11.42 2.66
CA CYS A 80 1.93 12.49 1.98
C CYS A 80 3.17 12.82 2.80
N ARG A 81 4.34 12.79 2.15
CA ARG A 81 5.65 12.93 2.80
C ARG A 81 6.53 13.81 1.92
N ARG A 82 7.43 14.58 2.55
CA ARG A 82 8.48 15.27 1.80
C ARG A 82 9.47 14.24 1.28
N SER A 83 10.17 14.57 0.19
CA SER A 83 11.29 13.75 -0.28
C SER A 83 12.28 13.56 0.86
N PHE A 84 12.78 12.33 1.03
CA PHE A 84 13.75 11.98 2.05
C PHE A 84 13.24 12.14 3.51
N ASP A 85 11.93 12.24 3.72
CA ASP A 85 11.35 12.09 5.06
C ASP A 85 11.20 10.59 5.35
N ASP A 86 11.34 10.14 6.59
CA ASP A 86 11.03 8.77 7.04
C ASP A 86 10.32 8.76 8.40
N ARG A 87 9.84 9.93 8.86
CA ARG A 87 9.08 10.04 10.12
C ARG A 87 7.81 9.18 10.10
N PRO A 88 7.51 8.44 11.18
CA PRO A 88 6.26 7.69 11.29
C PRO A 88 5.03 8.59 11.12
N ILE A 89 4.13 8.18 10.22
CA ILE A 89 2.82 8.81 10.04
C ILE A 89 1.74 7.75 10.23
N ALA A 90 0.79 8.04 11.12
CA ALA A 90 -0.39 7.20 11.37
C ALA A 90 -1.62 7.73 10.63
N ILE A 91 -2.36 6.84 9.97
CA ILE A 91 -3.64 7.12 9.32
C ILE A 91 -4.67 6.08 9.73
N THR A 92 -5.85 6.55 10.17
CA THR A 92 -6.97 5.71 10.56
C THR A 92 -8.05 5.69 9.46
N TYR A 93 -8.52 4.49 9.12
CA TYR A 93 -9.57 4.26 8.14
C TYR A 93 -10.76 3.59 8.81
N ASP A 94 -11.97 4.08 8.53
CA ASP A 94 -13.21 3.32 8.79
C ASP A 94 -13.35 2.24 7.70
N ILE A 95 -13.35 0.98 8.11
CA ILE A 95 -13.41 -0.17 7.20
C ILE A 95 -14.74 -0.93 7.30
N SER A 96 -15.70 -0.45 8.09
CA SER A 96 -16.95 -1.15 8.44
C SER A 96 -17.72 -1.66 7.21
N ARG A 97 -17.72 -0.86 6.13
CA ARG A 97 -18.39 -1.18 4.87
C ARG A 97 -17.74 -2.30 4.04
N PHE A 98 -16.50 -2.68 4.35
CA PHE A 98 -15.73 -3.69 3.63
C PHE A 98 -15.75 -5.07 4.30
N LEU A 99 -16.27 -5.14 5.53
CA LEU A 99 -16.26 -6.34 6.34
C LEU A 99 -17.31 -7.38 5.90
N GLN A 100 -16.93 -8.63 6.03
CA GLN A 100 -17.71 -9.84 5.79
C GLN A 100 -17.98 -10.57 7.10
N ARG A 101 -18.85 -11.58 7.08
CA ARG A 101 -19.29 -12.30 8.30
C ARG A 101 -18.20 -13.20 8.88
N ASP A 102 -17.46 -13.90 8.04
CA ASP A 102 -16.68 -15.05 8.49
C ASP A 102 -15.19 -14.71 8.57
N SER A 103 -14.62 -14.27 7.44
CA SER A 103 -13.19 -13.99 7.31
C SER A 103 -12.97 -12.63 6.66
N ASN A 104 -12.03 -11.86 7.21
CA ASN A 104 -11.66 -10.55 6.71
C ASN A 104 -10.15 -10.44 6.57
N THR A 105 -9.67 -10.28 5.33
CA THR A 105 -8.25 -10.03 5.06
C THR A 105 -7.98 -8.54 5.06
N ILE A 106 -7.07 -8.11 5.93
CA ILE A 106 -6.48 -6.77 5.94
C ILE A 106 -5.11 -6.89 5.31
N ALA A 107 -4.83 -6.07 4.32
CA ALA A 107 -3.62 -6.17 3.51
C ALA A 107 -3.05 -4.78 3.22
N VAL A 108 -1.73 -4.64 3.26
CA VAL A 108 -1.02 -3.37 3.06
C VAL A 108 0.06 -3.57 2.01
N TRP A 109 0.05 -2.73 0.97
CA TRP A 109 1.15 -2.64 0.02
C TRP A 109 2.05 -1.49 0.44
N TYR A 110 3.21 -1.83 0.99
CA TYR A 110 4.21 -0.89 1.48
C TYR A 110 5.29 -0.59 0.42
N SER A 111 5.75 0.65 0.38
CA SER A 111 6.95 1.10 -0.32
C SER A 111 7.84 1.89 0.63
N PRO A 112 9.15 1.63 0.69
CA PRO A 112 10.06 2.39 1.54
C PRO A 112 10.17 3.85 1.12
N ALA A 113 10.54 4.71 2.06
CA ALA A 113 10.89 6.10 1.80
C ALA A 113 12.39 6.21 1.49
N TRP A 114 12.78 5.83 0.26
CA TRP A 114 14.17 5.87 -0.19
C TRP A 114 14.84 7.23 0.10
N PRO A 115 16.12 7.27 0.52
CA PRO A 115 17.05 6.16 0.72
C PRO A 115 17.05 5.56 2.14
N HIS A 116 16.02 5.83 2.95
CA HIS A 116 16.01 5.39 4.35
C HIS A 116 15.61 3.92 4.45
N ARG A 117 16.59 3.07 4.77
CA ARG A 117 16.31 1.74 5.29
C ARG A 117 15.76 1.88 6.71
N ASN A 118 14.53 1.45 6.92
CA ASN A 118 13.88 1.56 8.21
C ASN A 118 13.21 0.23 8.59
N THR A 119 13.48 -0.24 9.80
CA THR A 119 12.88 -1.46 10.37
C THR A 119 11.43 -1.23 10.81
N ARG A 120 11.00 0.04 10.92
CA ARG A 120 9.63 0.44 11.26
C ARG A 120 8.75 0.55 10.01
N GLN A 121 8.66 -0.55 9.25
CA GLN A 121 7.94 -0.53 7.97
C GLN A 121 6.44 -0.30 8.18
N LEU A 122 5.80 -1.09 9.04
CA LEU A 122 4.37 -0.96 9.35
C LEU A 122 4.09 -1.23 10.82
N ALA A 123 3.14 -0.51 11.40
CA ALA A 123 2.38 -0.94 12.55
C ALA A 123 0.90 -0.83 12.22
N VAL A 124 0.13 -1.87 12.55
CA VAL A 124 -1.30 -1.93 12.21
C VAL A 124 -2.09 -2.23 13.47
N SER A 125 -3.13 -1.44 13.71
CA SER A 125 -4.12 -1.68 14.76
C SER A 125 -5.50 -1.83 14.12
N TYR A 126 -6.15 -2.99 14.31
CA TYR A 126 -7.49 -3.30 13.83
C TYR A 126 -8.43 -3.45 15.02
N TYR A 127 -9.43 -2.57 15.15
CA TYR A 127 -10.27 -2.52 16.35
C TYR A 127 -11.70 -2.07 16.02
N GLY A 128 -12.65 -2.38 16.89
CA GLY A 128 -14.05 -2.05 16.67
C GLY A 128 -15.01 -2.79 17.59
N TRP A 129 -16.23 -2.94 17.11
CA TRP A 129 -17.33 -3.58 17.83
C TRP A 129 -18.04 -4.64 16.99
N MET A 130 -18.39 -5.73 17.64
CA MET A 130 -19.25 -6.79 17.12
C MET A 130 -20.72 -6.40 17.27
N ALA A 131 -21.62 -7.14 16.59
CA ALA A 131 -23.05 -6.85 16.59
C ALA A 131 -23.72 -6.99 17.97
N ASP A 132 -23.16 -7.82 18.86
CA ASP A 132 -23.57 -8.00 20.25
C ASP A 132 -23.02 -6.91 21.19
N GLY A 133 -22.28 -5.92 20.66
CA GLY A 133 -21.62 -4.87 21.42
C GLY A 133 -20.23 -5.24 21.95
N THR A 134 -19.77 -6.48 21.75
CA THR A 134 -18.44 -6.92 22.20
C THR A 134 -17.34 -6.15 21.47
N PRO A 135 -16.46 -5.43 22.18
CA PRO A 135 -15.32 -4.75 21.56
C PRO A 135 -14.23 -5.76 21.18
N PHE A 136 -13.47 -5.45 20.14
CA PHE A 136 -12.25 -6.17 19.80
C PHE A 136 -11.13 -5.21 19.43
N ALA A 137 -9.90 -5.66 19.63
CA ALA A 137 -8.70 -4.98 19.18
C ALA A 137 -7.62 -6.03 18.86
N PHE A 138 -6.94 -5.83 17.75
CA PHE A 138 -5.84 -6.65 17.27
C PHE A 138 -4.71 -5.75 16.79
N LYS A 139 -3.49 -6.26 16.88
CA LYS A 139 -2.29 -5.59 16.37
C LYS A 139 -1.57 -6.47 15.39
N ALA A 140 -0.81 -5.85 14.50
CA ALA A 140 0.16 -6.56 13.69
C ALA A 140 1.28 -7.15 14.54
N GLY A 141 1.58 -8.43 14.35
CA GLY A 141 2.67 -9.14 14.97
C GLY A 141 3.24 -10.23 14.07
N GLU A 142 3.87 -11.23 14.66
CA GLU A 142 4.52 -12.35 13.94
C GLU A 142 3.52 -13.19 13.11
N ASP A 143 2.24 -13.11 13.44
CA ASP A 143 1.14 -13.76 12.72
C ASP A 143 0.87 -13.14 11.34
N TRP A 144 1.33 -11.90 11.10
CA TRP A 144 1.24 -11.28 9.78
C TRP A 144 2.19 -11.95 8.79
N LEU A 145 1.69 -12.08 7.56
CA LEU A 145 2.47 -12.62 6.45
C LEU A 145 2.98 -11.47 5.57
N CYS A 146 4.22 -11.59 5.08
CA CYS A 146 4.80 -10.69 4.10
C CYS A 146 5.40 -11.40 2.89
N CYS A 147 5.43 -10.70 1.75
CA CYS A 147 6.08 -11.14 0.53
C CYS A 147 6.54 -9.93 -0.28
N LYS A 148 7.73 -9.99 -0.89
CA LYS A 148 8.19 -8.94 -1.82
C LYS A 148 7.29 -8.88 -3.03
N SER A 149 6.80 -7.68 -3.35
CA SER A 149 5.97 -7.44 -4.52
C SER A 149 6.79 -7.60 -5.81
N ASN A 150 6.13 -7.45 -6.96
CA ASN A 150 6.80 -7.36 -8.25
C ASN A 150 7.40 -5.98 -8.55
N ARG A 151 7.47 -5.09 -7.55
CA ARG A 151 7.91 -3.70 -7.71
C ARG A 151 8.97 -3.34 -6.67
N SER A 152 9.91 -2.48 -7.06
CA SER A 152 10.92 -1.89 -6.17
C SER A 152 11.26 -0.46 -6.61
N LEU A 153 11.88 0.30 -5.73
CA LEU A 153 12.46 1.60 -6.06
C LEU A 153 13.80 1.41 -6.76
N THR A 154 14.16 2.35 -7.63
CA THR A 154 15.53 2.43 -8.16
C THR A 154 16.34 3.42 -7.36
N ARG A 155 17.66 3.24 -7.33
CA ARG A 155 18.57 4.18 -6.63
C ARG A 155 18.55 5.59 -7.22
N ALA A 156 18.10 5.72 -8.47
CA ALA A 156 17.89 7.00 -9.15
C ALA A 156 16.55 7.68 -8.80
N GLY A 157 15.78 7.15 -7.84
CA GLY A 157 14.48 7.71 -7.44
C GLY A 157 13.31 7.28 -8.34
N GLY A 158 13.53 6.30 -9.21
CA GLY A 158 12.55 5.70 -10.09
C GLY A 158 11.85 4.48 -9.49
N GLU A 159 11.15 3.72 -10.33
CA GLU A 159 10.59 2.41 -9.98
C GLU A 159 11.05 1.35 -10.96
N ARG A 160 11.17 0.12 -10.48
CA ARG A 160 11.34 -1.08 -11.28
C ARG A 160 10.13 -1.97 -11.08
N VAL A 161 9.64 -2.57 -12.17
CA VAL A 161 8.48 -3.45 -12.16
C VAL A 161 8.78 -4.67 -13.02
N ASP A 162 8.65 -5.86 -12.43
CA ASP A 162 8.73 -7.13 -13.16
C ASP A 162 7.32 -7.63 -13.48
N GLY A 163 6.87 -7.44 -14.71
CA GLY A 163 5.54 -7.85 -15.17
C GLY A 163 5.34 -9.37 -15.16
N ARG A 164 6.43 -10.16 -15.26
CA ARG A 164 6.35 -11.64 -15.28
C ARG A 164 5.85 -12.20 -13.95
N ARG A 165 6.13 -11.50 -12.85
CA ARG A 165 5.63 -11.83 -11.51
C ARG A 165 4.20 -11.30 -11.36
N LYS A 166 3.22 -12.15 -11.67
CA LYS A 166 1.80 -11.77 -11.58
C LYS A 166 1.39 -11.43 -10.14
N CYS A 167 0.67 -10.32 -9.99
CA CYS A 167 0.10 -9.84 -8.74
C CYS A 167 -1.31 -10.45 -8.50
N GLN A 168 -1.48 -11.77 -8.69
CA GLN A 168 -2.82 -12.36 -8.64
C GLN A 168 -3.37 -12.39 -7.21
N LYS A 169 -4.41 -11.56 -6.99
CA LYS A 169 -5.31 -11.55 -5.82
C LYS A 169 -4.62 -11.72 -4.45
N TRP A 170 -3.38 -11.28 -4.29
CA TRP A 170 -2.57 -11.51 -3.10
C TRP A 170 -3.23 -11.08 -1.78
N ASN A 171 -4.17 -10.14 -1.85
CA ASN A 171 -4.95 -9.56 -0.76
C ASN A 171 -6.36 -10.18 -0.62
N ALA A 172 -6.60 -11.34 -1.22
CA ALA A 172 -7.80 -12.16 -1.04
C ALA A 172 -7.65 -13.14 0.13
N VAL A 173 -8.80 -13.54 0.68
CA VAL A 173 -8.90 -14.52 1.78
C VAL A 173 -8.35 -15.88 1.37
N ASP A 174 -8.63 -16.30 0.12
CA ASP A 174 -8.29 -17.59 -0.46
C ASP A 174 -6.98 -17.59 -1.25
N ALA A 175 -6.25 -16.47 -1.27
CA ALA A 175 -5.04 -16.36 -2.08
C ALA A 175 -3.89 -17.20 -1.50
N PRO A 176 -3.19 -17.99 -2.33
CA PRO A 176 -2.15 -18.90 -1.88
C PRO A 176 -1.04 -18.16 -1.14
N ILE A 177 -0.59 -18.75 -0.03
CA ILE A 177 0.49 -18.21 0.83
C ILE A 177 1.85 -18.84 0.52
N VAL A 178 1.98 -19.63 -0.55
CA VAL A 178 3.25 -20.26 -0.94
C VAL A 178 4.29 -19.16 -1.22
N GLY A 179 5.44 -19.24 -0.56
CA GLY A 179 6.52 -18.25 -0.67
C GLY A 179 6.32 -16.97 0.17
N TRP A 180 5.27 -16.90 0.99
CA TRP A 180 5.12 -15.86 2.02
C TRP A 180 5.88 -16.27 3.28
N MET A 181 6.33 -15.27 4.04
CA MET A 181 7.04 -15.44 5.30
C MET A 181 6.27 -14.74 6.42
N THR A 182 6.48 -15.15 7.67
CA THR A 182 6.01 -14.38 8.83
C THR A 182 6.85 -13.11 8.99
N THR A 183 6.25 -12.05 9.51
CA THR A 183 6.97 -10.78 9.73
C THR A 183 7.84 -10.81 10.98
N ASN A 184 8.91 -10.01 10.98
CA ASN A 184 9.68 -9.75 12.20
C ASN A 184 9.04 -8.63 13.01
N VAL A 185 8.88 -8.84 14.32
CA VAL A 185 8.41 -7.82 15.27
C VAL A 185 9.61 -7.09 15.89
N ILE A 186 9.52 -5.76 15.99
CA ILE A 186 10.54 -4.95 16.66
C ILE A 186 10.20 -4.86 18.16
N LEU A 187 11.00 -5.54 18.99
CA LEU A 187 10.76 -5.71 20.42
C LEU A 187 11.09 -4.47 21.27
N HIS A 188 11.86 -3.53 20.73
CA HIS A 188 12.26 -2.30 21.41
C HIS A 188 12.23 -1.13 20.42
N ASP A 189 11.38 -0.14 20.68
CA ASP A 189 11.55 1.20 20.11
C ASP A 189 11.41 2.22 21.24
N ASP A 190 12.42 3.06 21.40
CA ASP A 190 12.30 4.29 22.19
C ASP A 190 11.20 5.12 21.53
N SER A 191 10.24 5.56 22.35
CA SER A 191 9.06 6.36 22.01
C SER A 191 9.36 7.51 21.04
N ALA A 192 9.50 7.22 19.75
CA ALA A 192 9.69 8.24 18.74
C ALA A 192 8.36 8.98 18.55
N PHE A 193 8.44 10.30 18.46
CA PHE A 193 7.26 11.14 18.29
C PHE A 193 6.54 10.76 16.98
N VAL A 194 5.33 10.21 17.11
CA VAL A 194 4.48 9.83 15.98
C VAL A 194 3.68 11.04 15.52
N ALA A 195 3.87 11.47 14.27
CA ALA A 195 3.03 12.50 13.69
C ALA A 195 1.67 11.87 13.32
N MET A 196 0.61 12.23 14.03
CA MET A 196 -0.73 11.75 13.72
C MET A 196 -1.35 12.59 12.60
N GLN A 197 -1.53 12.02 11.41
CA GLN A 197 -2.25 12.69 10.33
C GLN A 197 -3.74 12.33 10.42
N ARG A 198 -4.47 13.00 11.32
CA ARG A 198 -5.93 12.80 11.53
C ARG A 198 -6.78 13.14 10.30
N THR A 199 -6.24 13.94 9.39
CA THR A 199 -6.93 14.42 8.19
C THR A 199 -6.00 14.32 7.00
N VAL A 200 -6.46 13.67 5.94
CA VAL A 200 -5.75 13.51 4.66
C VAL A 200 -5.71 14.82 3.87
N ASN A 201 -5.47 15.96 4.53
CA ASN A 201 -5.53 17.31 3.96
C ASN A 201 -4.40 17.57 2.95
N GLU A 202 -3.41 16.67 2.87
CA GLU A 202 -2.33 16.69 1.89
C GLU A 202 -2.33 15.46 0.97
N ALA A 203 -3.44 14.71 0.87
CA ALA A 203 -3.49 13.58 -0.05
C ALA A 203 -3.26 14.01 -1.50
N ALA A 204 -2.68 13.15 -2.32
CA ALA A 204 -2.69 13.35 -3.76
C ALA A 204 -3.85 12.58 -4.40
N LYS A 205 -4.44 13.10 -5.48
CA LYS A 205 -5.44 12.40 -6.29
C LYS A 205 -5.13 12.49 -7.76
N VAL A 206 -5.55 11.47 -8.51
CA VAL A 206 -5.66 11.57 -9.96
C VAL A 206 -6.75 12.58 -10.29
N CYS A 207 -6.43 13.63 -11.05
CA CYS A 207 -7.40 14.65 -11.46
C CYS A 207 -7.78 14.53 -12.94
N LYS A 208 -6.85 14.14 -13.81
CA LYS A 208 -7.05 14.13 -15.24
C LYS A 208 -6.19 13.07 -15.92
N ILE A 209 -6.73 12.47 -16.97
CA ILE A 209 -5.98 11.60 -17.88
C ILE A 209 -5.96 12.26 -19.25
N ARG A 210 -4.78 12.42 -19.85
CA ARG A 210 -4.58 13.00 -21.18
C ARG A 210 -3.80 12.06 -22.07
N ARG A 211 -4.09 12.10 -23.37
CA ARG A 211 -3.26 11.45 -24.39
C ARG A 211 -2.07 12.32 -24.75
N GLN A 212 -1.07 11.74 -25.40
CA GLN A 212 0.01 12.48 -26.04
C GLN A 212 -0.54 13.50 -27.05
N ARG A 213 0.19 14.60 -27.25
CA ARG A 213 -0.08 15.58 -28.31
C ARG A 213 0.51 15.13 -29.64
N TYR A 214 1.76 14.67 -29.61
CA TYR A 214 2.45 14.05 -30.74
C TYR A 214 3.58 13.16 -30.21
N PHE A 215 4.22 12.42 -31.11
CA PHE A 215 5.39 11.61 -30.81
C PHE A 215 6.40 11.69 -31.95
N ASP A 216 7.68 11.55 -31.61
CA ASP A 216 8.79 11.54 -32.56
C ASP A 216 9.59 10.25 -32.37
N LEU A 217 9.89 9.56 -33.46
CA LEU A 217 10.80 8.42 -33.45
C LEU A 217 12.25 8.92 -33.41
N VAL A 218 13.06 8.37 -32.51
CA VAL A 218 14.47 8.73 -32.35
C VAL A 218 15.29 7.44 -32.28
N GLY A 219 15.79 7.02 -33.44
CA GLY A 219 16.39 5.69 -33.60
C GLY A 219 15.40 4.59 -33.21
N ASP A 220 15.81 3.70 -32.32
CA ASP A 220 14.98 2.63 -31.77
C ASP A 220 14.11 3.07 -30.57
N SER A 221 14.07 4.37 -30.28
CA SER A 221 13.31 4.96 -29.18
C SER A 221 12.18 5.86 -29.69
N VAL A 222 11.30 6.29 -28.77
CA VAL A 222 10.22 7.22 -29.08
C VAL A 222 10.08 8.28 -27.99
N TYR A 223 10.00 9.54 -28.41
CA TYR A 223 9.64 10.65 -27.55
C TYR A 223 8.14 10.91 -27.64
N TYR A 224 7.47 10.99 -26.49
CA TYR A 224 6.08 11.45 -26.39
C TYR A 224 6.04 12.84 -25.78
N ASP A 225 5.43 13.83 -26.46
CA ASP A 225 5.13 15.14 -25.88
C ASP A 225 3.66 15.20 -25.46
N PHE A 226 3.39 15.47 -24.19
CA PHE A 226 2.05 15.68 -23.65
C PHE A 226 1.57 17.14 -23.73
N GLY A 227 2.32 18.02 -24.39
CA GLY A 227 2.05 19.44 -24.56
C GLY A 227 2.34 20.26 -23.32
N ARG A 228 1.40 20.27 -22.36
CA ARG A 228 1.56 21.02 -21.10
C ARG A 228 2.28 20.17 -20.06
N PRO A 229 3.28 20.74 -19.34
CA PRO A 229 3.88 20.08 -18.19
C PRO A 229 2.84 19.64 -17.17
N PHE A 230 3.06 18.49 -16.55
CA PHE A 230 2.20 17.96 -15.50
C PHE A 230 3.02 17.20 -14.46
N ARG A 231 2.48 17.10 -13.25
CA ARG A 231 3.02 16.23 -12.20
C ARG A 231 2.16 14.98 -12.13
N GLY A 232 2.77 13.80 -12.13
CA GLY A 232 1.99 12.56 -12.06
C GLY A 232 2.72 11.36 -12.63
N TRP A 233 1.96 10.50 -13.31
CA TRP A 233 2.46 9.26 -13.90
C TRP A 233 2.24 9.22 -15.40
N VAL A 234 3.01 8.38 -16.07
CA VAL A 234 2.79 8.00 -17.46
C VAL A 234 2.32 6.54 -17.46
N ARG A 235 1.20 6.27 -18.12
CA ARG A 235 0.70 4.91 -18.33
C ARG A 235 0.88 4.52 -19.79
N ILE A 236 1.52 3.39 -20.01
CA ILE A 236 1.77 2.82 -21.33
C ILE A 236 0.92 1.57 -21.50
N THR A 237 0.31 1.41 -22.67
CA THR A 237 -0.34 0.17 -23.11
C THR A 237 0.48 -0.43 -24.23
N LEU A 238 0.91 -1.68 -24.06
CA LEU A 238 1.78 -2.42 -24.94
C LEU A 238 1.02 -3.56 -25.61
N ARG A 239 1.40 -3.87 -26.85
CA ARG A 239 0.92 -5.05 -27.58
C ARG A 239 2.07 -5.61 -28.41
N GLY A 240 2.25 -6.92 -28.36
CA GLY A 240 3.35 -7.60 -29.05
C GLY A 240 4.72 -7.43 -28.37
N ALA A 241 4.76 -7.04 -27.09
CA ALA A 241 5.96 -7.12 -26.27
C ALA A 241 6.29 -8.60 -25.97
N LYS A 242 7.58 -8.96 -25.97
CA LYS A 242 8.00 -10.31 -25.62
C LYS A 242 8.11 -10.47 -24.10
N VAL A 243 7.85 -11.67 -23.59
CA VAL A 243 8.07 -11.98 -22.18
C VAL A 243 9.55 -11.76 -21.84
N GLY A 244 9.84 -10.93 -20.84
CA GLY A 244 11.22 -10.62 -20.43
C GLY A 244 11.86 -9.42 -21.13
N GLU A 245 11.22 -8.87 -22.17
CA GLU A 245 11.65 -7.65 -22.85
C GLU A 245 11.68 -6.47 -21.86
N ARG A 246 12.71 -5.62 -21.95
CA ARG A 246 12.92 -4.51 -21.03
C ARG A 246 12.62 -3.18 -21.67
N ILE A 247 11.80 -2.38 -20.99
CA ILE A 247 11.40 -1.04 -21.42
C ILE A 247 11.72 -0.05 -20.30
N SER A 248 12.30 1.09 -20.66
CA SER A 248 12.52 2.24 -19.79
C SER A 248 11.56 3.36 -20.18
N ILE A 249 10.80 3.87 -19.21
CA ILE A 249 9.79 4.92 -19.36
C ILE A 249 10.13 6.03 -18.37
N ASP A 250 11.03 6.92 -18.76
CA ASP A 250 11.43 8.11 -17.98
C ASP A 250 11.64 7.83 -16.47
N GLY A 251 12.53 6.88 -16.16
CA GLY A 251 12.85 6.44 -14.80
C GLY A 251 11.89 5.37 -14.22
N LEU A 252 11.04 4.77 -15.05
CA LEU A 252 10.34 3.53 -14.73
C LEU A 252 10.96 2.41 -15.57
N GLU A 253 11.58 1.43 -14.92
CA GLU A 253 12.12 0.24 -15.56
C GLU A 253 11.08 -0.88 -15.53
N TYR A 254 10.78 -1.45 -16.69
CA TYR A 254 9.75 -2.47 -16.85
C TYR A 254 10.29 -3.73 -17.51
N VAL A 255 9.91 -4.90 -17.00
CA VAL A 255 10.10 -6.19 -17.65
C VAL A 255 8.75 -6.70 -18.11
N CYS A 256 8.58 -6.88 -19.42
CA CYS A 256 7.31 -7.22 -20.02
C CYS A 256 6.87 -8.65 -19.67
N ASN A 257 5.56 -8.81 -19.55
CA ASN A 257 4.88 -10.06 -19.26
C ASN A 257 4.34 -10.74 -20.53
N GLY A 258 4.30 -10.00 -21.66
CA GLY A 258 3.90 -10.50 -22.97
C GLY A 258 2.39 -10.74 -23.15
N GLU A 259 1.56 -10.25 -22.23
CA GLU A 259 0.11 -10.28 -22.35
C GLU A 259 -0.37 -9.26 -23.40
N ILE A 260 -1.52 -9.55 -24.01
CA ILE A 260 -2.17 -8.59 -24.90
C ILE A 260 -2.67 -7.38 -24.07
N ASP A 261 -2.46 -6.17 -24.60
CA ASP A 261 -2.85 -4.91 -23.96
C ASP A 261 -2.28 -4.75 -22.54
N GLU A 262 -1.04 -5.21 -22.38
CA GLU A 262 -0.23 -5.07 -21.19
C GLU A 262 -0.10 -3.60 -20.78
N GLN A 263 -0.43 -3.28 -19.52
CA GLN A 263 -0.37 -1.92 -19.00
C GLN A 263 0.67 -1.76 -17.92
N VAL A 264 1.48 -0.71 -18.05
CA VAL A 264 2.50 -0.35 -17.07
C VAL A 264 2.38 1.12 -16.68
N CYS A 265 2.51 1.39 -15.39
CA CYS A 265 2.50 2.72 -14.80
C CYS A 265 3.25 2.70 -13.46
N ARG A 266 3.68 3.88 -12.98
CA ARG A 266 4.22 4.05 -11.63
C ARG A 266 3.16 3.85 -10.54
N LYS A 267 3.59 3.69 -9.30
CA LYS A 267 2.71 3.55 -8.13
C LYS A 267 3.08 4.47 -6.97
N PHE A 268 4.31 4.38 -6.45
CA PHE A 268 4.72 5.10 -5.24
C PHE A 268 5.73 6.22 -5.50
N THR A 269 6.21 6.37 -6.73
CA THR A 269 7.01 7.52 -7.15
C THR A 269 6.20 8.48 -8.02
N ILE A 270 6.56 9.75 -8.01
CA ILE A 270 5.93 10.80 -8.80
C ILE A 270 6.99 11.77 -9.29
N THR A 271 6.85 12.27 -10.51
CA THR A 271 7.73 13.30 -11.06
C THR A 271 6.96 14.28 -11.94
N ASN A 272 7.66 15.33 -12.37
CA ASN A 272 7.16 16.27 -13.36
C ASN A 272 7.56 15.78 -14.74
N HIS A 273 6.59 15.79 -15.66
CA HIS A 273 6.75 15.36 -17.03
C HIS A 273 6.27 16.45 -17.98
N ARG A 274 6.85 16.48 -19.18
CA ARG A 274 6.25 17.11 -20.35
C ARG A 274 6.49 16.22 -21.56
N CYS A 275 7.77 15.98 -21.83
CA CYS A 275 8.24 15.02 -22.81
C CYS A 275 8.76 13.79 -22.08
N VAL A 276 8.52 12.61 -22.65
CA VAL A 276 8.87 11.32 -22.04
C VAL A 276 9.58 10.50 -23.11
N LEU A 277 10.84 10.16 -22.87
CA LEU A 277 11.57 9.20 -23.69
C LEU A 277 11.19 7.78 -23.25
N ILE A 278 10.81 6.97 -24.23
CA ILE A 278 10.61 5.53 -24.06
C ILE A 278 11.60 4.81 -24.95
N CYS A 279 12.40 3.95 -24.34
CA CYS A 279 13.39 3.11 -25.01
C CYS A 279 13.38 1.72 -24.38
N GLY A 280 14.07 0.77 -25.00
CA GLY A 280 14.15 -0.58 -24.47
C GLY A 280 15.41 -1.30 -24.95
N ASP A 281 15.44 -2.60 -24.70
CA ASP A 281 16.49 -3.47 -25.22
C ASP A 281 16.33 -3.73 -26.73
N SER A 282 17.10 -4.68 -27.26
CA SER A 282 17.09 -5.02 -28.69
C SER A 282 15.77 -5.59 -29.21
N ASP A 283 14.87 -6.05 -28.35
CA ASP A 283 13.56 -6.55 -28.73
C ASP A 283 12.51 -5.43 -28.81
N PHE A 284 12.73 -4.30 -28.13
CA PHE A 284 11.81 -3.18 -28.12
C PHE A 284 11.62 -2.55 -29.50
N ARG A 285 10.36 -2.29 -29.85
CA ARG A 285 9.96 -1.56 -31.05
C ARG A 285 8.93 -0.50 -30.66
N PRO A 286 9.09 0.77 -31.07
CA PRO A 286 8.12 1.82 -30.78
C PRO A 286 6.67 1.47 -31.17
N ALA A 287 6.48 0.66 -32.23
CA ALA A 287 5.18 0.18 -32.68
C ALA A 287 4.42 -0.70 -31.68
N GLN A 288 5.10 -1.27 -30.67
CA GLN A 288 4.45 -2.03 -29.60
C GLN A 288 3.60 -1.13 -28.70
N ILE A 289 3.92 0.16 -28.60
CA ILE A 289 3.18 1.11 -27.77
C ILE A 289 1.87 1.49 -28.47
N GLN A 290 0.78 0.93 -27.97
CA GLN A 290 -0.58 1.22 -28.48
C GLN A 290 -1.13 2.53 -27.91
N LYS A 291 -0.68 2.90 -26.71
CA LYS A 291 -1.19 4.07 -26.00
C LYS A 291 -0.18 4.62 -25.01
N ALA A 292 -0.06 5.95 -24.95
CA ALA A 292 0.67 6.67 -23.93
C ALA A 292 -0.26 7.71 -23.29
N GLU A 293 -0.43 7.63 -21.97
CA GLU A 293 -1.34 8.49 -21.21
C GLU A 293 -0.63 9.20 -20.07
N ALA A 294 -0.80 10.52 -19.99
CA ALA A 294 -0.46 11.32 -18.83
C ALA A 294 -1.57 11.18 -17.79
N ILE A 295 -1.24 10.66 -16.62
CA ILE A 295 -2.10 10.61 -15.44
C ILE A 295 -1.67 11.74 -14.51
N GLU A 296 -2.41 12.84 -14.54
CA GLU A 296 -2.13 14.03 -13.74
C GLU A 296 -2.57 13.82 -12.29
N ILE A 297 -1.66 14.14 -11.37
CA ILE A 297 -1.84 13.99 -9.94
C ILE A 297 -1.65 15.35 -9.28
N VAL A 298 -2.65 15.77 -8.51
CA VAL A 298 -2.66 17.06 -7.82
C VAL A 298 -2.88 16.86 -6.32
N PRO A 299 -2.38 17.78 -5.48
CA PRO A 299 -2.77 17.84 -4.07
C PRO A 299 -4.29 17.98 -3.97
N ASP A 300 -4.90 17.20 -3.08
CA ASP A 300 -6.31 17.26 -2.78
C ASP A 300 -6.55 18.31 -1.71
N GLN A 301 -6.78 19.55 -2.14
CA GLN A 301 -7.25 20.60 -1.25
C GLN A 301 -8.75 20.41 -0.99
N ARG A 302 -9.12 19.51 -0.08
CA ARG A 302 -10.42 19.63 0.59
C ARG A 302 -10.27 20.62 1.73
N ARG A 303 -10.76 21.86 1.53
CA ARG A 303 -11.22 22.68 2.66
C ARG A 303 -12.31 21.87 3.34
N SER A 304 -12.01 21.34 4.51
CA SER A 304 -13.01 20.78 5.40
C SER A 304 -13.99 21.88 5.77
N TYR A 305 -15.11 21.97 5.07
CA TYR A 305 -16.30 22.62 5.60
C TYR A 305 -16.88 21.63 6.62
N PHE A 306 -16.46 21.76 7.87
CA PHE A 306 -17.21 21.21 8.98
C PHE A 306 -18.24 22.28 9.40
N TYR A 307 -19.52 21.98 9.19
CA TYR A 307 -20.61 22.38 10.07
C TYR A 307 -20.90 21.19 10.99
#